data_AF-A0AAC9IDC3-F1
#
_entry.id   AF-A0AAC9IDC3-F1
#
_cell.length_a   1.000
_cell.length_b   1.000
_cell.length_c   1.000
_cell.angle_alpha   90.00
_cell.angle_beta   90.00
_cell.angle_gamma   90.00
#
_symmetry.space_group_name_H-M   'P 1'
#
loop_
_entity.id
_entity.type
_entity.pdbx_description
1 polymer ?
#
loop_
_entity_poly.entity_id
_entity_poly.type
_entity_poly.pdbx_seq_one_letter_code
_entity_poly.pdbx_strand_id
1 'polypeptide(L)' 'MAKRRFGRTARVARPGYAMVSVSARDANGFVHHYDDIEASLDSLREAIAILQRTSARDDAAPGDEADPLS' A
#
# COMPACT_ATOMS: atom_id res chain seq x y z
N MET A 1 -6.32 -24.33 0.62
CA MET A 1 -7.67 -24.10 0.06
C MET A 1 -8.54 -23.41 1.11
N ALA A 2 -8.55 -22.08 1.15
CA ALA A 2 -9.40 -21.30 2.05
C ALA A 2 -10.41 -20.51 1.21
N LYS A 3 -11.67 -20.90 1.33
CA LYS A 3 -12.82 -20.33 0.61
C LYS A 3 -13.43 -19.24 1.48
N ARG A 4 -13.30 -17.95 1.15
CA ARG A 4 -14.09 -16.90 1.81
C ARG A 4 -14.63 -15.86 0.81
N ARG A 5 -15.95 -15.98 0.65
CA ARG A 5 -16.98 -15.06 0.16
C ARG A 5 -16.53 -13.62 -0.10
N PHE A 6 -16.57 -13.19 -1.36
CA PHE A 6 -16.87 -11.79 -1.70
C PHE A 6 -17.96 -11.74 -2.76
N GLY A 7 -19.13 -12.28 -2.41
CA GLY A 7 -20.38 -11.72 -2.92
C GLY A 7 -20.56 -10.35 -2.28
N ARG A 8 -19.82 -9.34 -2.74
CA ARG A 8 -20.00 -7.95 -2.34
C ARG A 8 -20.35 -7.23 -3.63
N THR A 9 -21.64 -6.89 -3.77
CA THR A 9 -22.17 -5.98 -4.78
C THR A 9 -21.11 -4.92 -5.04
N ALA A 10 -20.61 -4.82 -6.28
CA ALA A 10 -19.57 -3.86 -6.62
C ALA A 10 -20.04 -2.48 -6.17
N ARG A 11 -19.53 -2.01 -5.01
CA ARG A 11 -19.87 -0.71 -4.47
C ARG A 11 -19.13 0.26 -5.37
N VAL A 12 -19.85 0.77 -6.36
CA VAL A 12 -19.36 1.84 -7.22
C VAL A 12 -19.09 3.03 -6.30
N ALA A 13 -17.87 3.54 -6.34
CA ALA A 13 -17.50 4.71 -5.58
C ALA A 13 -18.36 5.91 -6.03
N ARG A 14 -18.67 6.80 -5.09
CA ARG A 14 -19.36 8.05 -5.38
C ARG A 14 -18.53 8.87 -6.38
N PRO A 15 -19.16 9.72 -7.21
CA PRO A 15 -18.42 10.66 -8.05
C PRO A 15 -17.43 11.48 -7.21
N GLY A 16 -16.16 11.54 -7.65
CA GLY A 16 -15.07 12.18 -6.90
C GLY A 16 -14.40 11.31 -5.83
N TYR A 17 -14.80 10.04 -5.71
CA TYR A 17 -14.22 9.06 -4.79
C TYR A 17 -13.73 7.82 -5.54
N ALA A 18 -12.84 7.07 -4.91
CA ALA A 18 -12.34 5.78 -5.37
C ALA A 18 -12.49 4.73 -4.27
N MET A 19 -12.82 3.50 -4.67
CA MET A 19 -12.71 2.35 -3.77
C MET A 19 -11.25 1.90 -3.77
N VAL A 20 -10.63 1.88 -2.60
CA VAL A 20 -9.21 1.57 -2.41
C VAL A 20 -9.10 0.32 -1.56
N SER A 21 -8.33 -0.65 -2.05
CA SER A 21 -7.93 -1.82 -1.26
C SER A 21 -6.49 -1.64 -0.83
N VAL A 22 -6.22 -1.81 0.46
CA VAL A 22 -4.87 -1.66 1.04
C VAL A 22 -4.34 -3.03 1.42
N SER A 23 -3.10 -3.31 1.03
CA SER A 23 -2.39 -4.52 1.46
C SER A 23 -0.98 -4.17 1.89
N ALA A 24 -0.49 -4.89 2.91
CA ALA A 24 0.89 -4.78 3.38
C ALA A 24 1.57 -6.14 3.31
N ARG A 25 2.82 -6.16 2.87
CA ARG A 25 3.66 -7.36 2.90
C ARG A 25 4.68 -7.23 4.01
N ASP A 26 4.74 -8.22 4.90
CA ASP A 26 5.73 -8.24 5.96
C ASP A 26 7.08 -8.84 5.52
N ALA A 27 8.08 -8.78 6.40
CA ALA A 27 9.43 -9.30 6.13
C ALA A 27 9.47 -10.83 5.94
N ASN A 28 8.47 -11.55 6.46
CA ASN A 28 8.33 -12.99 6.27
C ASN A 28 7.63 -13.34 4.96
N GLY A 29 7.21 -12.33 4.20
CA GLY A 29 6.57 -12.46 2.90
C GLY A 29 5.06 -12.67 2.94
N PHE A 30 4.41 -12.62 4.11
CA PHE A 30 2.96 -12.71 4.21
C PHE A 30 2.29 -11.41 3.77
N VAL A 31 1.16 -11.53 3.06
CA VAL A 31 0.36 -10.40 2.61
C VAL A 31 -0.87 -10.27 3.51
N HIS A 32 -1.00 -9.11 4.15
CA HIS A 32 -2.12 -8.73 4.99
C HIS A 32 -3.04 -7.82 4.17
N HIS A 33 -4.27 -8.27 3.93
CA HIS A 33 -5.30 -7.48 3.27
C HIS A 33 -6.14 -6.76 4.33
N TYR A 34 -6.30 -5.45 4.15
CA TYR A 34 -7.18 -4.63 4.99
C TYR A 34 -8.54 -4.44 4.33
N ASP A 35 -9.46 -3.83 5.05
CA ASP A 35 -10.79 -3.52 4.52
C ASP A 35 -10.72 -2.53 3.35
N ASP A 36 -11.58 -2.74 2.35
CA ASP A 36 -11.74 -1.79 1.26
C ASP A 36 -12.41 -0.51 1.77
N ILE A 37 -11.76 0.62 1.52
CA ILE A 37 -12.19 1.96 1.93
C ILE A 37 -12.62 2.79 0.73
N GLU A 38 -13.62 3.63 0.91
CA GLU A 38 -13.96 4.66 -0.07
C GLU A 38 -13.23 5.95 0.31
N ALA A 39 -12.37 6.44 -0.57
CA ALA A 39 -11.52 7.61 -0.33
C ALA A 39 -11.74 8.68 -1.40
N SER A 40 -11.64 9.96 -1.03
CA SER A 40 -11.69 11.05 -2.01
C SER A 40 -10.45 11.00 -2.91
N LEU A 41 -10.59 11.50 -4.15
CA LEU A 41 -9.45 11.54 -5.08
C LEU A 41 -8.33 12.46 -4.59
N ASP A 42 -8.65 13.52 -3.85
CA ASP A 42 -7.64 14.43 -3.29
C ASP A 42 -6.83 13.75 -2.18
N SER A 43 -7.49 13.03 -1.26
CA SER A 43 -6.79 12.24 -0.23
C SER A 43 -5.93 11.14 -0.86
N LEU A 44 -6.40 10.52 -1.94
CA LEU A 44 -5.60 9.52 -2.67
C LEU A 44 -4.35 10.15 -3.30
N ARG A 45 -4.46 11.35 -3.89
CA ARG A 45 -3.33 12.08 -4.45
C ARG A 45 -2.29 12.42 -3.39
N GLU A 46 -2.72 12.92 -2.23
CA GLU A 46 -1.82 13.22 -1.11
C GLU A 46 -1.11 11.96 -0.60
N ALA A 47 -1.86 10.87 -0.41
CA ALA A 47 -1.30 9.59 0.03
C ALA A 47 -0.23 9.06 -0.93
N ILE A 48 -0.48 9.13 -2.25
CA ILE A 48 0.49 8.73 -3.27
C ILE A 48 1.73 9.62 -3.23
N ALA A 49 1.57 10.93 -3.08
CA ALA A 49 2.70 11.86 -2.97
C ALA A 49 3.58 11.56 -1.74
N ILE A 50 2.97 11.21 -0.60
CA ILE A 50 3.69 10.78 0.61
C ILE A 50 4.42 9.46 0.35
N LEU A 51 3.76 8.48 -0.29
CA LEU A 51 4.35 7.18 -0.60
C LEU A 51 5.57 7.32 -1.53
N GLN A 52 5.46 8.14 -2.57
CA GLN A 52 6.56 8.39 -3.50
C GLN A 52 7.74 9.10 -2.81
N ARG A 53 7.46 10.06 -1.94
CA ARG A 53 8.49 10.76 -1.17
C ARG A 53 9.20 9.83 -0.18
N THR A 54 8.48 8.92 0.45
CA THR A 54 9.05 7.94 1.40
C THR A 54 9.85 6.87 0.68
N SER A 55 9.35 6.33 -0.43
CA SER A 55 10.12 5.40 -1.29
C SER A 55 11.45 6.00 -1.75
N ALA A 56 11.45 7.26 -2.21
CA ALA A 56 12.68 7.95 -2.61
C ALA A 56 13.67 8.16 -1.45
N ARG A 57 13.19 8.19 -0.21
CA ARG A 57 14.03 8.31 1.00
C ARG A 57 14.62 6.97 1.41
N ASP A 58 13.86 5.89 1.27
CA ASP A 58 14.32 4.53 1.57
C ASP A 58 15.29 4.02 0.49
N ASP A 59 15.09 4.35 -0.78
CA ASP A 59 16.05 4.08 -1.86
C ASP A 59 17.35 4.88 -1.70
N ALA A 60 17.30 6.05 -1.04
CA ALA A 60 18.45 6.90 -0.75
C ALA A 60 19.12 6.57 0.59
N ALA A 61 18.62 5.58 1.35
CA ALA A 61 19.36 5.05 2.48
C ALA A 61 20.59 4.33 1.91
N PRO A 62 21.83 4.81 2.18
CA PRO A 62 23.00 4.05 1.81
C PRO A 62 22.89 2.72 2.54
N GLY A 63 22.83 1.62 1.78
CA GLY A 63 23.09 0.32 2.35
C GLY A 63 24.41 0.41 3.09
N ASP A 64 24.44 -0.05 4.34
CA ASP A 64 25.67 -0.28 5.08
C ASP A 64 26.66 -0.91 4.09
N GLU A 65 27.64 -0.11 3.67
CA GLU A 65 28.80 -0.59 2.96
C GLU A 65 29.46 -1.52 3.97
N ALA A 66 29.18 -2.81 3.80
CA ALA A 66 29.70 -3.86 4.63
C ALA A 66 31.21 -3.67 4.68
N ASP A 67 31.66 -3.23 5.84
CA ASP A 67 33.04 -3.15 6.30
C ASP A 67 33.77 -4.41 5.83
N PRO A 68 34.58 -4.33 4.74
CA PRO A 68 35.33 -5.48 4.30
C PRO A 68 36.61 -5.43 5.11
N LEU A 69 36.58 -6.02 6.31
CA LEU A 69 37.75 -6.49 7.07
C LEU A 69 39.09 -5.97 6.51
N SER A 70 39.59 -4.82 6.96
CA SER A 70 40.97 -4.38 6.72
C SER A 70 41.45 -3.38 7.77
#